data_AF-A0A0N4XQ33-F1
#
_entry.id   AF-A0A0N4XQ33-F1
#
_cell.length_a   1.000
_cell.length_b   1.000
_cell.length_c   1.000
_cell.angle_alpha   90.00
_cell.angle_beta   90.00
_cell.angle_gamma   90.00
#
_symmetry.space_group_name_H-M   'P 1'
#
loop_
_entity.id
_entity.type
_entity.pdbx_description
1 polymer ?
#
loop_
_entity_poly.entity_id
_entity_poly.type
_entity_poly.pdbx_seq_one_letter_code
_entity_poly.pdbx_strand_id
1 'polypeptide(L)'
;MEVKLDVLKSCKESQHYEEHKRFLTEFNQQIQTNECVMLLLMAIVIFRPDRPNLRDTQRIRDAQNMYYGVLRRVLECEYPHGGAAQVYETLVRKLEELKHLKEGLVRIYYGFDSRQLDPLIKELFDMM
;
A
#
# COMPACT_ATOMS: atom_id res chain seq x y z
N MET A 1 -13.71 -6.08 12.18
CA MET A 1 -12.32 -5.77 12.62
C MET A 1 -12.17 -4.26 12.61
N GLU A 2 -12.57 -3.60 13.70
CA GLU A 2 -12.68 -2.13 13.83
C GLU A 2 -11.47 -1.47 14.53
N VAL A 3 -10.28 -2.08 14.45
CA VAL A 3 -9.11 -1.61 15.23
C VAL A 3 -8.18 -0.65 14.46
N LYS A 4 -8.44 -0.33 13.19
CA LYS A 4 -7.40 0.31 12.35
C LYS A 4 -7.25 1.84 12.49
N LEU A 5 -8.33 2.58 12.74
CA LEU A 5 -8.27 4.05 12.75
C LEU A 5 -8.18 4.64 14.16
N ASP A 6 -8.76 4.00 15.17
CA ASP A 6 -8.77 4.54 16.54
C ASP A 6 -7.38 4.50 17.19
N VAL A 7 -6.55 3.53 16.82
CA VAL A 7 -5.13 3.46 17.20
C VAL A 7 -4.37 4.67 16.66
N LEU A 8 -4.65 5.09 15.42
CA LEU A 8 -4.01 6.27 14.83
C LEU A 8 -4.48 7.59 15.49
N LYS A 9 -5.73 7.65 15.98
CA LYS A 9 -6.28 8.82 16.68
C LYS A 9 -5.65 9.05 18.05
N SER A 10 -5.17 7.99 18.72
CA SER A 10 -4.59 8.07 20.06
C SER A 10 -3.13 8.52 20.10
N CYS A 11 -2.45 8.63 18.96
CA CYS A 11 -1.04 9.05 18.90
C CYS A 11 -0.86 10.56 18.80
N LYS A 12 0.20 11.07 19.45
CA LYS A 12 0.58 12.49 19.45
C LYS A 12 0.96 13.03 18.07
N GLU A 13 1.24 12.14 17.10
CA GLU A 13 1.64 12.47 15.73
C GLU A 13 0.41 12.57 14.81
N SER A 14 -0.40 13.62 14.99
CA SER A 14 -1.61 13.89 14.20
C SER A 14 -1.35 13.96 12.69
N GLN A 15 -0.12 14.31 12.30
CA GLN A 15 0.30 14.40 10.90
C GLN A 15 0.16 13.05 10.17
N HIS A 16 0.62 11.95 10.76
CA HIS A 16 0.55 10.64 10.12
C HIS A 16 -0.88 10.12 10.01
N TYR A 17 -1.73 10.40 11.00
CA TYR A 17 -3.15 10.08 10.92
C TYR A 17 -3.85 10.81 9.77
N GLU A 18 -3.59 12.12 9.61
CA GLU A 18 -4.17 12.91 8.52
C GLU A 18 -3.63 12.50 7.13
N GLU A 19 -2.36 12.10 7.03
CA GLU A 19 -1.78 11.52 5.81
C GLU A 19 -2.49 10.21 5.43
N HIS A 20 -2.69 9.31 6.38
CA HIS A 20 -3.45 8.05 6.17
C HIS A 20 -4.89 8.30 5.75
N LYS A 21 -5.58 9.23 6.44
CA LYS A 21 -6.97 9.60 6.12
C LYS A 21 -7.08 10.22 4.74
N ARG A 22 -6.15 11.10 4.37
CA ARG A 22 -6.07 11.74 3.05
C ARG A 22 -5.89 10.69 1.96
N PHE A 23 -4.97 9.75 2.14
CA PHE A 23 -4.75 8.66 1.20
C PHE A 23 -6.02 7.84 0.96
N LEU A 24 -6.74 7.44 2.02
CA LEU A 24 -7.99 6.69 1.90
C LEU A 24 -9.10 7.48 1.20
N THR A 25 -9.13 8.80 1.39
CA THR A 25 -10.16 9.69 0.81
C THR A 25 -9.87 10.02 -0.65
N GLU A 26 -8.61 10.20 -1.01
CA GLU A 26 -8.16 10.53 -2.37
C GLU A 26 -8.01 9.30 -3.29
N PHE A 27 -7.96 8.10 -2.72
CA PHE A 27 -7.87 6.89 -3.52
C PHE A 27 -9.17 6.72 -4.31
N ASN A 28 -9.10 6.97 -5.62
CA ASN A 28 -10.26 7.14 -6.51
C ASN A 28 -11.29 5.99 -6.34
N GLN A 29 -12.53 6.36 -5.97
CA GLN A 29 -13.62 5.40 -5.74
C GLN A 29 -13.89 4.51 -6.95
N GLN A 30 -13.69 4.99 -8.18
CA GLN A 30 -13.89 4.19 -9.40
C GLN A 30 -12.86 3.05 -9.53
N ILE A 31 -11.64 3.28 -9.05
CA ILE A 31 -10.57 2.26 -9.04
C ILE A 31 -10.84 1.26 -7.93
N GLN A 32 -11.33 1.72 -6.77
CA GLN A 32 -11.72 0.84 -5.67
C GLN A 32 -12.77 -0.20 -6.08
N THR A 33 -13.67 0.15 -7.00
CA THR A 33 -14.70 -0.77 -7.51
C THR A 33 -14.22 -1.67 -8.64
N ASN A 34 -13.02 -1.42 -9.19
CA ASN A 34 -12.41 -2.28 -10.20
C ASN A 34 -11.56 -3.37 -9.53
N GLU A 35 -12.18 -4.54 -9.33
CA GLU A 35 -11.54 -5.68 -8.67
C GLU A 35 -10.23 -6.11 -9.36
N CYS A 36 -10.22 -6.14 -10.70
CA CYS A 36 -9.04 -6.55 -11.47
C CYS A 36 -7.85 -5.62 -11.20
N VAL A 37 -8.08 -4.31 -11.28
CA VAL A 37 -7.06 -3.29 -10.99
C VAL A 37 -6.59 -3.41 -9.55
N MET A 38 -7.50 -3.57 -8.58
CA MET A 38 -7.15 -3.72 -7.17
C MET A 38 -6.28 -4.96 -6.90
N LEU A 39 -6.61 -6.11 -7.48
CA LEU A 39 -5.81 -7.34 -7.35
C LEU A 39 -4.41 -7.16 -7.94
N LEU A 40 -4.29 -6.46 -9.06
CA LEU A 40 -2.99 -6.16 -9.67
C LEU A 40 -2.16 -5.21 -8.79
N LEU A 41 -2.78 -4.17 -8.21
CA LEU A 41 -2.10 -3.30 -7.25
C LEU A 41 -1.63 -4.07 -6.02
N MET A 42 -2.45 -4.99 -5.49
CA MET A 42 -2.05 -5.87 -4.39
C MET A 42 -0.87 -6.77 -4.77
N ALA A 43 -0.89 -7.38 -5.96
CA ALA A 43 0.22 -8.19 -6.45
C ALA A 43 1.50 -7.36 -6.55
N ILE A 44 1.44 -6.13 -7.06
CA ILE A 44 2.59 -5.22 -7.14
C ILE A 44 3.16 -4.90 -5.75
N VAL A 45 2.30 -4.69 -4.74
CA VAL A 45 2.72 -4.45 -3.35
C VAL A 45 3.34 -5.71 -2.70
N ILE A 46 2.82 -6.90 -3.05
CA ILE A 46 3.33 -8.18 -2.57
C ILE A 46 4.71 -8.47 -3.13
N PHE A 47 4.89 -8.37 -4.44
CA PHE A 47 6.15 -8.65 -5.15
C PHE A 47 7.12 -7.47 -5.11
N ARG A 48 7.36 -6.93 -3.92
CA ARG A 48 8.30 -5.82 -3.72
C ARG A 48 9.74 -6.32 -3.57
N PRO A 49 10.69 -5.92 -4.43
CA PRO A 49 12.08 -6.39 -4.38
C PRO A 49 12.91 -5.74 -3.25
N ASP A 50 12.39 -4.69 -2.60
CA ASP A 50 13.03 -3.97 -1.50
C ASP A 50 12.71 -4.57 -0.12
N ARG A 51 12.07 -5.74 -0.06
CA ARG A 51 11.80 -6.44 1.21
C ARG A 51 13.10 -7.01 1.79
N PRO A 52 13.28 -6.96 3.12
CA PRO A 52 14.44 -7.57 3.77
C PRO A 52 14.42 -9.10 3.57
N ASN A 53 15.60 -9.71 3.66
CA ASN A 53 15.78 -11.17 3.66
C ASN A 53 15.33 -11.91 2.38
N LEU A 54 15.17 -11.21 1.26
CA LEU A 54 14.94 -11.85 -0.03
C LEU A 54 16.21 -12.57 -0.53
N ARG A 55 16.05 -13.84 -0.93
CA ARG A 55 17.14 -14.64 -1.51
C ARG A 55 17.39 -14.32 -2.99
N ASP A 56 16.31 -14.08 -3.74
CA ASP A 56 16.34 -13.82 -5.17
C ASP A 56 15.55 -12.55 -5.50
N THR A 57 16.20 -11.41 -5.28
CA THR A 57 15.62 -10.09 -5.51
C THR A 57 15.28 -9.85 -6.99
N GLN A 58 16.06 -10.42 -7.91
CA GLN A 58 15.85 -10.22 -9.34
C GLN A 58 14.56 -10.88 -9.80
N ARG A 59 14.30 -12.12 -9.40
CA ARG A 59 13.06 -12.81 -9.75
C ARG A 59 11.82 -12.12 -9.20
N ILE A 60 11.90 -11.55 -7.99
CA ILE A 60 10.81 -10.75 -7.42
C ILE A 60 10.59 -9.46 -8.22
N ARG A 61 11.67 -8.77 -8.63
CA ARG A 61 11.59 -7.59 -9.49
C ARG A 61 10.95 -7.92 -10.84
N ASP A 62 11.34 -9.04 -11.46
CA ASP A 62 10.79 -9.45 -12.74
C ASP A 62 9.29 -9.75 -12.64
N ALA A 63 8.85 -10.44 -11.56
CA ALA A 63 7.44 -10.65 -11.27
C ALA A 63 6.70 -9.32 -11.07
N GLN A 64 7.27 -8.37 -10.32
CA GLN A 64 6.67 -7.04 -10.12
C GLN A 64 6.49 -6.29 -11.44
N ASN A 65 7.51 -6.30 -12.29
CA ASN A 65 7.49 -5.66 -13.60
C ASN A 65 6.43 -6.28 -14.53
N MET A 66 6.25 -7.61 -14.45
CA MET A 66 5.16 -8.29 -15.16
C MET A 66 3.79 -7.74 -14.74
N TYR A 67 3.53 -7.59 -13.43
CA TYR A 67 2.26 -7.05 -12.94
C TYR A 67 2.05 -5.58 -13.31
N TYR A 68 3.09 -4.74 -13.29
CA TYR A 68 3.02 -3.38 -13.84
C TYR A 68 2.62 -3.38 -15.32
N GLY A 69 3.21 -4.28 -16.11
CA GLY A 69 2.86 -4.45 -17.53
C GLY A 69 1.41 -4.91 -17.75
N VAL A 70 0.92 -5.85 -16.94
CA VAL A 70 -0.47 -6.31 -16.99
C VAL A 70 -1.43 -5.19 -16.61
N LEU A 71 -1.15 -4.46 -15.53
CA LEU A 71 -1.96 -3.30 -15.11
C LEU A 71 -2.08 -2.26 -16.22
N ARG A 72 -0.98 -1.91 -16.87
CA ARG A 72 -0.98 -0.97 -17.99
C ARG A 72 -1.91 -1.43 -19.11
N ARG A 73 -1.83 -2.70 -19.52
CA ARG A 73 -2.66 -3.27 -20.59
C ARG A 73 -4.14 -3.30 -20.21
N VAL A 74 -4.46 -3.68 -18.97
CA VAL A 74 -5.85 -3.67 -18.47
C VAL A 74 -6.44 -2.26 -18.58
N LEU A 75 -5.71 -1.24 -18.14
CA LEU A 75 -6.16 0.15 -18.25
C LEU A 75 -6.29 0.62 -19.71
N GLU A 76 -5.38 0.21 -20.59
CA GLU A 76 -5.50 0.51 -22.03
C GLU A 76 -6.77 -0.10 -22.64
N CYS A 77 -7.20 -1.27 -22.18
CA CYS A 77 -8.46 -1.89 -22.60
C CYS A 77 -9.70 -1.21 -22.01
N GLU A 78 -9.63 -0.74 -20.77
CA GLU A 78 -10.75 -0.09 -20.08
C GLU A 78 -10.97 1.37 -20.50
N TYR A 79 -9.91 2.05 -20.94
CA TYR A 79 -9.93 3.45 -21.35
C TYR A 79 -9.55 3.61 -22.84
N PRO A 80 -10.36 3.08 -23.79
CA PRO A 80 -10.02 3.04 -25.21
C PRO A 80 -9.97 4.42 -25.88
N HIS A 81 -10.59 5.43 -25.27
CA HIS A 81 -10.64 6.81 -25.79
C HIS A 81 -9.59 7.73 -25.16
N GLY A 82 -8.60 7.17 -24.46
CA GLY A 82 -7.54 7.90 -23.78
C GLY A 82 -7.77 8.03 -22.27
N GLY A 83 -6.74 8.50 -21.56
CA GLY A 83 -6.73 8.61 -20.10
C GLY A 83 -6.07 7.44 -19.37
N ALA A 84 -5.88 6.28 -20.04
CA ALA A 84 -5.21 5.10 -19.47
C ALA A 84 -3.84 5.44 -18.85
N ALA A 85 -3.02 6.22 -19.57
CA ALA A 85 -1.69 6.61 -19.09
C ALA A 85 -1.75 7.48 -17.82
N GLN A 86 -2.68 8.45 -17.77
CA GLN A 86 -2.84 9.32 -16.60
C GLN A 86 -3.35 8.54 -15.38
N VAL A 87 -4.28 7.61 -15.59
CA VAL A 87 -4.75 6.71 -14.52
C VAL A 87 -3.61 5.82 -14.04
N TYR A 88 -2.84 5.23 -14.95
CA TYR A 88 -1.67 4.41 -14.59
C TYR A 88 -0.65 5.20 -13.77
N GLU A 89 -0.27 6.40 -14.19
CA GLU A 89 0.65 7.27 -13.44
C GLU A 89 0.12 7.61 -12.05
N THR A 90 -1.17 7.90 -11.95
CA THR A 90 -1.83 8.18 -10.66
C THR A 90 -1.76 6.97 -9.73
N LEU A 91 -1.99 5.77 -10.25
CA LEU A 91 -1.90 4.53 -9.49
C LEU A 91 -0.48 4.22 -9.03
N VAL A 92 0.51 4.39 -9.90
CA VAL A 92 1.93 4.22 -9.55
C VAL A 92 2.33 5.18 -8.45
N ARG A 93 1.93 6.46 -8.54
CA ARG A 93 2.18 7.45 -7.47
C ARG A 93 1.52 7.04 -6.16
N LYS A 94 0.29 6.54 -6.18
CA LYS A 94 -0.38 6.03 -4.97
C LYS A 94 0.35 4.83 -4.36
N LEU A 95 0.96 3.96 -5.16
CA LEU A 95 1.81 2.88 -4.66
C LEU A 95 3.07 3.40 -3.96
N GLU A 96 3.65 4.51 -4.41
CA GLU A 96 4.78 5.17 -3.74
C GLU A 96 4.36 5.85 -2.44
N GLU A 97 3.24 6.58 -2.45
CA GLU A 97 2.64 7.16 -1.23
C GLU A 97 2.39 6.09 -0.16
N LEU A 98 1.89 4.91 -0.56
CA LEU A 98 1.68 3.78 0.35
C LEU A 98 2.97 3.31 1.03
N LYS A 99 4.13 3.43 0.39
CA LYS A 99 5.41 3.09 1.01
C LYS A 99 5.74 4.04 2.16
N HIS A 100 5.52 5.34 1.96
CA HIS A 100 5.74 6.36 3.00
C HIS A 100 4.75 6.21 4.16
N LEU A 101 3.48 5.91 3.86
CA LEU A 101 2.46 5.67 4.89
C LEU A 101 2.80 4.46 5.77
N LYS A 102 3.41 3.41 5.20
CA LYS A 102 3.91 2.27 5.97
C LYS A 102 4.95 2.71 7.00
N GLU A 103 5.90 3.57 6.62
CA GLU A 103 6.96 4.02 7.53
C GLU A 103 6.41 4.81 8.72
N GLY A 104 5.44 5.71 8.48
CA GLY A 104 4.74 6.43 9.55
C GLY A 104 3.96 5.49 10.46
N LEU A 105 3.29 4.49 9.90
CA LEU A 105 2.53 3.49 10.67
C LEU A 105 3.44 2.67 11.58
N VAL A 106 4.61 2.24 11.11
CA VAL A 106 5.60 1.52 11.91
C VAL A 106 6.03 2.36 13.12
N ARG A 107 6.33 3.65 12.94
CA ARG A 107 6.71 4.57 14.02
C ARG A 107 5.61 4.71 15.07
N ILE A 108 4.36 4.83 14.61
CA ILE A 108 3.19 4.87 15.49
C ILE A 108 3.13 3.62 16.37
N TYR A 109 3.23 2.42 15.77
CA TYR A 109 3.17 1.16 16.53
C TYR A 109 4.32 1.02 17.54
N TYR A 110 5.53 1.48 17.23
CA TYR A 110 6.66 1.47 18.18
C TYR A 110 6.44 2.44 19.35
N GLY A 111 5.56 3.44 19.19
CA GLY A 111 5.17 4.36 20.26
C GLY A 111 4.11 3.81 21.23
N PHE A 112 3.52 2.64 20.95
CA PHE A 112 2.55 1.99 21.84
C PHE A 112 3.20 1.11 22.88
N ASP A 113 2.54 0.95 24.03
CA ASP A 113 2.87 -0.10 24.99
C ASP A 113 2.66 -1.46 24.32
N SER A 114 3.74 -2.23 24.14
CA SER A 114 3.69 -3.54 23.49
C SER A 114 2.70 -4.48 24.16
N ARG A 115 2.39 -4.33 25.45
CA ARG A 115 1.38 -5.17 26.14
C ARG A 115 -0.04 -5.00 25.59
N GLN A 116 -0.32 -3.88 24.92
CA GLN A 116 -1.63 -3.54 24.36
C GLN A 116 -1.78 -3.98 22.90
N LEU A 117 -0.69 -4.44 22.27
CA LEU A 117 -0.69 -4.87 20.87
C LEU A 117 -1.00 -6.37 20.74
N ASP A 118 -1.76 -6.70 19.69
CA ASP A 118 -2.04 -8.09 19.31
C ASP A 118 -0.72 -8.84 18.98
N PRO A 119 -0.56 -10.11 19.38
CA PRO A 119 0.65 -10.90 19.09
C PRO A 119 1.04 -10.93 17.60
N LEU A 120 0.08 -11.00 16.69
CA LEU A 120 0.36 -11.01 15.25
C LEU A 120 0.92 -9.66 14.78
N ILE A 121 0.45 -8.55 15.35
CA ILE A 121 0.98 -7.21 15.06
C ILE A 121 2.44 -7.12 15.50
N LYS A 122 2.77 -7.67 16.68
CA LYS A 122 4.15 -7.70 17.18
C LYS A 122 5.08 -8.46 16.25
N GLU A 123 4.64 -9.64 15.80
CA GLU A 123 5.41 -10.46 14.86
C GLU A 123 5.58 -9.75 13.51
N LEU A 124 4.51 -9.16 12.96
CA LEU A 124 4.57 -8.46 11.68
C LEU A 124 5.49 -7.24 11.66
N PHE A 125 5.72 -6.61 12.80
CA PHE A 125 6.55 -5.41 12.94
C PHE A 125 7.87 -5.66 13.69
N ASP A 126 8.24 -6.91 13.97
CA ASP A 126 9.43 -7.26 14.76
C ASP A 126 9.51 -6.50 16.11
N MET A 127 8.36 -6.30 16.77
CA MET A 127 8.25 -5.63 18.08
C MET A 127 8.27 -6.68 19.19
N MET A 128 9.45 -7.23 19.50
CA MET A 128 9.67 -8.10 20.67
C MET A 128 10.01 -7.29 21.92
#